data_AF-A0A1G4MA99-F1
#
_entry.id   AF-A0A1G4MA99-F1
#
_cell.length_a   1.000
_cell.length_b   1.000
_cell.length_c   1.000
_cell.angle_alpha   90.00
_cell.angle_beta   90.00
_cell.angle_gamma   90.00
#
_symmetry.space_group_name_H-M   'P 1'
#
loop_
_entity.id
_entity.type
_entity.pdbx_description
1 polymer ?
#
loop_
_entity_poly.entity_id
_entity_poly.type
_entity_poly.pdbx_seq_one_letter_code
_entity_poly.pdbx_strand_id
1 'polypeptide(L)'
;MCGRYSLGCTGNQLYDRVSTYNLEITTSKSSFFDHPASYNVAPTQEAPVYTAEHELKYMKWGLVPHWARDMSSAQQYKTFNARKENLSSSKMWTAPCNHNRCVVPITGYYEWQNKGKTKIPYYLTRKDRRIMFLAGMYDCVKSKEFFSYTIITGPAPPNMQWLHFRMPVVLEPNTKQWDEWLNPSKTDWTQKELADALKTECDENTLEWWRVNTDVGKVTNNGEYLIEPVNNEVHQFFKGKIETVRAPTKKERTPFTEKKSMPQKSSLKHEDEQSLPKVKEVFEGEHVNYEPRGEKRENELKQESGSSNKSSKSKKRSIKDMLRSRSSGKRQKLEK
;
A
#
# COMPACT_ATOMS: atom_id res chain seq x y z
N MET A 1 -1.77 13.65 1.20
CA MET A 1 -1.53 12.78 0.02
C MET A 1 -1.63 11.40 0.60
N CYS A 2 -2.40 10.51 -0.03
CA CYS A 2 -2.71 9.18 0.50
C CYS A 2 -1.42 8.40 0.81
N GLY A 3 -1.10 8.30 2.10
CA GLY A 3 0.16 7.74 2.56
C GLY A 3 -0.01 6.46 3.34
N ARG A 4 -1.24 6.06 3.66
CA ARG A 4 -1.61 4.84 4.37
C ARG A 4 -2.99 4.39 3.93
N TYR A 5 -3.21 3.08 3.90
CA TYR A 5 -4.54 2.52 3.69
C TYR A 5 -4.72 1.19 4.43
N SER A 6 -5.94 0.69 4.46
CA SER A 6 -6.27 -0.63 4.99
C SER A 6 -6.69 -1.57 3.86
N LEU A 7 -6.33 -2.83 4.02
CA LEU A 7 -6.90 -3.97 3.34
C LEU A 7 -7.26 -4.98 4.42
N GLY A 8 -8.41 -4.77 5.05
CA GLY A 8 -8.95 -5.58 6.15
C GLY A 8 -9.49 -6.94 5.68
N CYS A 9 -8.83 -7.60 4.75
CA CYS A 9 -9.18 -8.95 4.28
C CYS A 9 -7.93 -9.76 3.97
N THR A 10 -8.00 -11.06 4.24
CA THR A 10 -6.99 -12.05 3.82
C THR A 10 -6.98 -12.20 2.29
N GLY A 11 -5.96 -12.87 1.74
CA GLY A 11 -5.89 -13.16 0.30
C GLY A 11 -7.14 -13.87 -0.24
N ASN A 12 -7.65 -14.89 0.46
CA ASN A 12 -8.90 -15.59 0.12
C ASN A 12 -10.11 -14.65 0.13
N GLN A 13 -10.30 -13.92 1.22
CA GLN A 13 -11.41 -12.98 1.34
C GLN A 13 -11.34 -11.85 0.31
N LEU A 14 -10.14 -11.41 -0.07
CA LEU A 14 -9.98 -10.43 -1.14
C LEU A 14 -10.45 -11.01 -2.47
N TYR A 15 -10.00 -12.22 -2.82
CA TYR A 15 -10.41 -12.89 -4.05
C TYR A 15 -11.95 -12.97 -4.13
N ASP A 16 -12.59 -13.52 -3.10
CA ASP A 16 -14.05 -13.66 -3.03
C ASP A 16 -14.76 -12.30 -3.19
N ARG A 17 -14.28 -11.27 -2.48
CA ARG A 17 -14.88 -9.93 -2.51
C ARG A 17 -14.70 -9.24 -3.85
N VAL A 18 -13.56 -9.40 -4.52
CA VAL A 18 -13.34 -8.84 -5.87
C VAL A 18 -14.20 -9.59 -6.90
N SER A 19 -14.42 -10.90 -6.74
CA SER A 19 -15.32 -11.67 -7.62
C SER A 19 -16.77 -11.17 -7.58
N THR A 20 -17.22 -10.55 -6.47
CA THR A 20 -18.58 -9.94 -6.39
C THR A 20 -18.81 -8.74 -7.32
N TYR A 21 -17.78 -8.29 -8.04
CA TYR A 21 -17.87 -7.25 -9.06
C TYR A 21 -18.01 -7.81 -10.48
N ASN A 22 -18.08 -9.14 -10.63
CA ASN A 22 -18.08 -9.84 -11.92
C ASN A 22 -16.85 -9.51 -12.78
N LEU A 23 -15.70 -9.35 -12.12
CA LEU A 23 -14.42 -9.16 -12.78
C LEU A 23 -13.82 -10.52 -13.14
N GLU A 24 -13.18 -10.60 -14.30
CA GLU A 24 -12.25 -11.69 -14.60
C GLU A 24 -11.04 -11.57 -13.67
N ILE A 25 -10.64 -12.67 -13.04
CA ILE A 25 -9.53 -12.67 -12.09
C ILE A 25 -8.67 -13.89 -12.35
N THR A 26 -7.39 -13.64 -12.55
CA THR A 26 -6.35 -14.66 -12.54
C THR A 26 -5.40 -14.40 -11.38
N THR A 27 -4.81 -15.46 -10.84
CA THR A 27 -3.74 -15.38 -9.84
C THR A 27 -2.60 -16.29 -10.29
N SER A 28 -1.37 -15.80 -10.23
CA SER A 28 -0.20 -16.54 -10.75
C SER A 28 0.51 -17.41 -9.72
N LYS A 29 0.21 -17.24 -8.42
CA LYS A 29 0.88 -17.97 -7.33
C LYS A 29 -0.11 -18.36 -6.23
N SER A 30 -0.05 -19.61 -5.78
CA SER A 30 -0.82 -20.10 -4.62
C SER A 30 -0.54 -19.28 -3.36
N SER A 31 0.68 -18.77 -3.20
CA SER A 31 1.08 -17.90 -2.08
C SER A 31 0.28 -16.59 -2.00
N PHE A 32 -0.47 -16.22 -3.03
CA PHE A 32 -1.41 -15.09 -2.97
C PHE A 32 -2.37 -15.24 -1.78
N PHE A 33 -2.85 -16.45 -1.52
CA PHE A 33 -3.87 -16.73 -0.53
C PHE A 33 -3.36 -16.74 0.92
N ASP A 34 -2.04 -16.84 1.14
CA ASP A 34 -1.41 -16.90 2.47
C ASP A 34 -1.26 -15.53 3.15
N HIS A 35 -1.70 -14.45 2.50
CA HIS A 35 -1.50 -13.10 3.01
C HIS A 35 -2.58 -12.71 4.04
N PRO A 36 -2.18 -12.23 5.23
CA PRO A 36 -3.11 -11.79 6.25
C PRO A 36 -3.72 -10.43 5.91
N ALA A 37 -4.83 -10.11 6.57
CA ALA A 37 -5.38 -8.75 6.56
C ALA A 37 -4.37 -7.74 7.13
N SER A 38 -4.41 -6.51 6.60
CA SER A 38 -3.56 -5.41 7.07
C SER A 38 -4.37 -4.14 7.17
N TYR A 39 -4.54 -3.64 8.40
CA TYR A 39 -5.29 -2.42 8.67
C TYR A 39 -4.43 -1.16 8.51
N ASN A 40 -3.12 -1.31 8.29
CA ASN A 40 -2.19 -0.19 8.25
C ASN A 40 -1.08 -0.35 7.19
N VAL A 41 -1.46 -0.54 5.93
CA VAL A 41 -0.52 -0.67 4.81
C VAL A 41 0.27 0.63 4.59
N ALA A 42 1.59 0.48 4.47
CA ALA A 42 2.59 1.53 4.31
C ALA A 42 3.20 1.55 2.91
N PRO A 43 3.71 2.70 2.45
CA PRO A 43 4.74 2.72 1.44
C PRO A 43 5.85 1.74 1.83
N THR A 44 6.35 1.03 0.82
CA THR A 44 7.41 0.01 0.87
C THR A 44 6.98 -1.37 1.36
N GLN A 45 5.74 -1.53 1.81
CA GLN A 45 5.15 -2.85 2.02
C GLN A 45 4.60 -3.41 0.71
N GLU A 46 4.41 -4.72 0.66
CA GLU A 46 3.72 -5.39 -0.43
C GLU A 46 2.22 -5.42 -0.18
N ALA A 47 1.45 -5.30 -1.26
CA ALA A 47 0.00 -5.38 -1.23
C ALA A 47 -0.51 -5.88 -2.59
N PRO A 48 -1.72 -6.45 -2.64
CA PRO A 48 -2.30 -6.93 -3.87
C PRO A 48 -2.73 -5.77 -4.77
N VAL A 49 -2.55 -5.96 -6.06
CA VAL A 49 -2.85 -5.02 -7.14
C VAL A 49 -3.54 -5.81 -8.25
N TYR A 50 -4.60 -5.24 -8.84
CA TYR A 50 -5.31 -5.80 -9.99
C TYR A 50 -4.88 -5.10 -11.28
N THR A 51 -4.35 -5.85 -12.25
CA THR A 51 -3.78 -5.27 -13.49
C THR A 51 -4.79 -5.22 -14.64
N ALA A 52 -4.41 -4.53 -15.71
CA ALA A 52 -5.17 -4.50 -16.97
C ALA A 52 -5.31 -5.90 -17.62
N GLU A 53 -4.41 -6.82 -17.28
CA GLU A 53 -4.42 -8.22 -17.73
C GLU A 53 -5.25 -9.13 -16.81
N HIS A 54 -6.11 -8.56 -15.96
CA HIS A 54 -6.99 -9.30 -15.05
C HIS A 54 -6.24 -10.13 -13.99
N GLU A 55 -4.99 -9.77 -13.67
CA GLU A 55 -4.17 -10.47 -12.69
C GLU A 55 -4.23 -9.78 -11.32
N LEU A 56 -4.53 -10.53 -10.25
CA LEU A 56 -4.29 -10.11 -8.87
C LEU A 56 -2.88 -10.53 -8.43
N LYS A 57 -2.04 -9.54 -8.11
CA LYS A 57 -0.62 -9.74 -7.82
C LYS A 57 -0.11 -8.89 -6.67
N TYR A 58 0.69 -9.48 -5.79
CA TYR A 58 1.40 -8.72 -4.77
C TYR A 58 2.56 -7.94 -5.38
N MET A 59 2.60 -6.64 -5.10
CA MET A 59 3.63 -5.71 -5.59
C MET A 59 4.06 -4.79 -4.45
N LYS A 60 5.28 -4.26 -4.52
CA LYS A 60 5.78 -3.30 -3.51
C LYS A 60 5.22 -1.90 -3.74
N TRP A 61 4.67 -1.25 -2.70
CA TRP A 61 4.18 0.12 -2.81
C TRP A 61 5.33 1.13 -2.83
N GLY A 62 5.48 1.87 -3.93
CA GLY A 62 6.60 2.76 -4.17
C GLY A 62 7.29 2.37 -5.46
N LEU A 63 6.82 2.92 -6.57
CA LEU A 63 7.23 2.49 -7.90
C LEU A 63 8.74 2.66 -8.10
N VAL A 64 9.36 1.58 -8.55
CA VAL A 64 10.75 1.52 -8.97
C VAL A 64 10.75 1.24 -10.47
N PRO A 65 11.28 2.17 -11.29
CA PRO A 65 11.18 2.04 -12.73
C PRO A 65 12.07 0.89 -13.25
N HIS A 66 11.66 0.23 -14.33
CA HIS A 66 12.32 -0.97 -14.89
C HIS A 66 13.82 -0.80 -15.19
N TRP A 67 14.27 0.42 -15.49
CA TRP A 67 15.67 0.74 -15.77
C TRP A 67 16.52 1.01 -14.52
N ALA A 68 15.91 0.98 -13.33
CA ALA A 68 16.62 1.19 -12.06
C ALA A 68 17.63 0.05 -11.83
N ARG A 69 18.91 0.42 -11.67
CA ARG A 69 19.98 -0.53 -11.34
C ARG A 69 20.05 -0.81 -9.84
N ASP A 70 19.79 0.21 -9.03
CA ASP A 70 19.81 0.14 -7.58
C ASP A 70 18.41 0.42 -7.01
N MET A 71 17.79 -0.64 -6.49
CA MET A 71 16.45 -0.61 -5.90
C MET A 71 16.44 0.08 -4.54
N SER A 72 17.55 0.04 -3.80
CA SER A 72 17.64 0.64 -2.46
C SER A 72 17.58 2.16 -2.53
N SER A 73 18.15 2.74 -3.58
CA SER A 73 18.04 4.16 -3.89
C SER A 73 16.60 4.58 -4.21
N ALA A 74 15.74 3.68 -4.69
CA ALA A 74 14.40 4.05 -5.16
C ALA A 74 13.49 4.60 -4.04
N GLN A 75 13.72 4.17 -2.81
CA GLN A 75 12.94 4.53 -1.62
C GLN A 75 13.01 6.03 -1.30
N GLN A 76 14.08 6.71 -1.71
CA GLN A 76 14.28 8.15 -1.43
C GLN A 76 13.38 9.07 -2.28
N TYR A 77 12.78 8.55 -3.35
CA TYR A 77 12.10 9.37 -4.37
C TYR A 77 10.60 9.57 -4.14
N LYS A 78 10.05 9.02 -3.06
CA LYS A 78 8.63 9.19 -2.66
C LYS A 78 7.65 8.86 -3.81
N THR A 79 7.92 7.77 -4.51
CA THR A 79 7.21 7.32 -5.72
C THR A 79 5.97 6.49 -5.41
N PHE A 80 5.52 6.48 -4.16
CA PHE A 80 4.31 5.80 -3.72
C PHE A 80 3.02 6.50 -4.19
N ASN A 81 3.10 7.78 -4.56
CA ASN A 81 2.04 8.47 -5.28
C ASN A 81 2.54 9.12 -6.58
N ALA A 82 1.68 9.10 -7.61
CA ALA A 82 1.83 9.87 -8.84
C ALA A 82 0.70 10.91 -8.94
N ARG A 83 1.02 12.11 -9.42
CA ARG A 83 0.03 13.17 -9.64
C ARG A 83 -0.55 13.04 -11.04
N LYS A 84 -1.88 12.98 -11.19
CA LYS A 84 -2.54 12.78 -12.49
C LYS A 84 -2.16 13.82 -13.54
N GLU A 85 -1.80 15.02 -13.13
CA GLU A 85 -1.38 16.15 -14.00
C GLU A 85 -0.04 15.92 -14.70
N ASN A 86 0.77 14.97 -14.21
CA ASN A 86 2.13 14.77 -14.70
C ASN A 86 2.30 13.40 -15.40
N LEU A 87 1.25 12.61 -15.59
CA LEU A 87 1.39 11.22 -16.04
C LEU A 87 1.91 11.12 -17.48
N SER A 88 1.34 11.90 -18.40
CA SER A 88 1.73 11.86 -19.82
C SER A 88 3.05 12.58 -20.13
N SER A 89 3.47 13.55 -19.29
CA SER A 89 4.65 14.40 -19.54
C SER A 89 5.90 14.01 -18.76
N SER A 90 5.78 13.17 -17.74
CA SER A 90 6.89 12.76 -16.87
C SER A 90 7.64 11.55 -17.44
N LYS A 91 8.95 11.67 -17.57
CA LYS A 91 9.83 10.53 -17.94
C LYS A 91 9.72 9.32 -17.02
N MET A 92 9.25 9.54 -15.78
CA MET A 92 9.03 8.46 -14.83
C MET A 92 7.66 7.80 -15.00
N TRP A 93 6.64 8.54 -15.44
CA TRP A 93 5.25 8.10 -15.41
C TRP A 93 4.69 7.73 -16.79
N THR A 94 5.21 8.29 -17.88
CA THR A 94 4.64 8.07 -19.22
C THR A 94 4.63 6.59 -19.60
N ALA A 95 5.76 5.89 -19.43
CA ALA A 95 5.84 4.47 -19.76
C ALA A 95 4.86 3.60 -18.96
N PRO A 96 4.82 3.66 -17.61
CA PRO A 96 3.85 2.87 -16.85
C PRO A 96 2.41 3.35 -17.07
N CYS A 97 2.17 4.63 -17.34
CA CYS A 97 0.84 5.14 -17.70
C CYS A 97 0.33 4.54 -19.01
N ASN A 98 1.22 4.30 -19.98
CA ASN A 98 0.86 3.78 -21.29
C ASN A 98 0.71 2.26 -21.34
N HIS A 99 1.41 1.53 -20.47
CA HIS A 99 1.50 0.07 -20.60
C HIS A 99 1.24 -0.74 -19.33
N ASN A 100 1.37 -0.14 -18.16
CA ASN A 100 1.35 -0.88 -16.89
C ASN A 100 0.34 -0.23 -15.93
N ARG A 101 -0.92 -0.13 -16.37
CA ARG A 101 -2.01 0.41 -15.56
C ARG A 101 -2.59 -0.67 -14.67
N CYS A 102 -3.02 -0.27 -13.49
CA CYS A 102 -3.63 -1.15 -12.52
C CYS A 102 -4.62 -0.39 -11.65
N VAL A 103 -5.29 -1.13 -10.78
CA VAL A 103 -6.00 -0.57 -9.63
C VAL A 103 -5.59 -1.30 -8.35
N VAL A 104 -5.66 -0.59 -7.24
CA VAL A 104 -5.25 -1.09 -5.92
C VAL A 104 -6.52 -1.34 -5.10
N PRO A 105 -6.91 -2.60 -4.87
CA PRO A 105 -8.02 -2.93 -3.98
C PRO A 105 -7.66 -2.55 -2.53
N ILE A 106 -8.57 -1.84 -1.87
CA ILE A 106 -8.46 -1.44 -0.47
C ILE A 106 -9.83 -1.57 0.22
N THR A 107 -9.84 -1.67 1.54
CA THR A 107 -11.07 -1.52 2.34
C THR A 107 -11.33 -0.06 2.72
N GLY A 108 -10.30 0.78 2.72
CA GLY A 108 -10.39 2.21 2.98
C GLY A 108 -9.00 2.82 3.13
N TYR A 109 -8.89 4.13 3.21
CA TYR A 109 -7.61 4.82 3.33
C TYR A 109 -7.60 5.87 4.43
N TYR A 110 -6.39 6.26 4.85
CA TYR A 110 -6.22 7.29 5.86
C TYR A 110 -5.72 8.60 5.25
N GLU A 111 -6.21 9.72 5.77
CA GLU A 111 -5.67 11.03 5.45
C GLU A 111 -5.66 11.89 6.72
N TRP A 112 -4.67 12.77 6.83
CA TRP A 112 -4.46 13.58 8.04
C TRP A 112 -4.90 15.01 7.81
N GLN A 113 -5.87 15.46 8.61
CA GLN A 113 -6.21 16.87 8.69
C GLN A 113 -5.10 17.61 9.43
N ASN A 114 -4.53 18.64 8.80
CA ASN A 114 -3.58 19.54 9.47
C ASN A 114 -4.34 20.57 10.30
N LYS A 115 -4.14 20.57 11.63
CA LYS A 115 -4.62 21.61 12.55
C LYS A 115 -3.42 22.25 13.26
N GLY A 116 -2.86 23.29 12.64
CA GLY A 116 -1.64 23.93 13.10
C GLY A 116 -0.46 22.95 13.07
N LYS A 117 0.12 22.64 14.23
CA LYS A 117 1.21 21.65 14.37
C LYS A 117 0.72 20.21 14.52
N THR A 118 -0.56 20.01 14.77
CA THR A 118 -1.15 18.69 15.03
C THR A 118 -1.73 18.11 13.75
N LYS A 119 -1.61 16.79 13.59
CA LYS A 119 -2.21 16.04 12.49
C LYS A 119 -3.25 15.08 13.05
N ILE A 120 -4.49 15.19 12.60
CA ILE A 120 -5.61 14.36 13.05
C ILE A 120 -5.93 13.35 11.95
N PRO A 121 -5.75 12.04 12.17
CA PRO A 121 -6.06 11.04 11.16
C PRO A 121 -7.58 10.86 11.03
N TYR A 122 -8.02 10.77 9.78
CA TYR A 122 -9.34 10.31 9.39
C TYR A 122 -9.20 9.03 8.58
N TYR A 123 -10.13 8.11 8.77
CA TYR A 123 -10.30 6.95 7.90
C TYR A 123 -11.48 7.20 6.96
N LEU A 124 -11.29 6.86 5.68
CA LEU A 124 -12.25 7.04 4.61
C LEU A 124 -12.51 5.69 3.95
N THR A 125 -13.78 5.36 3.77
CA THR A 125 -14.22 4.05 3.29
C THR A 125 -15.57 4.18 2.60
N ARG A 126 -15.97 3.14 1.86
CA ARG A 126 -17.36 3.00 1.40
C ARG A 126 -18.30 2.65 2.55
N LYS A 127 -19.53 3.18 2.48
CA LYS A 127 -20.63 2.87 3.39
C LYS A 127 -21.09 1.43 3.27
N ASP A 128 -21.12 0.91 2.04
CA ASP A 128 -21.53 -0.47 1.75
C ASP A 128 -20.47 -1.53 2.12
N ARG A 129 -19.33 -1.10 2.66
CA ARG A 129 -18.19 -1.95 3.05
C ARG A 129 -17.67 -2.82 1.90
N ARG A 130 -17.95 -2.50 0.64
CA ARG A 130 -17.34 -3.23 -0.49
C ARG A 130 -15.90 -2.74 -0.72
N ILE A 131 -15.14 -3.48 -1.53
CA ILE A 131 -13.75 -3.11 -1.88
C ILE A 131 -13.74 -1.82 -2.70
N MET A 132 -12.88 -0.88 -2.32
CA MET A 132 -12.59 0.29 -3.13
C MET A 132 -11.38 0.00 -4.03
N PHE A 133 -11.36 0.58 -5.22
CA PHE A 133 -10.23 0.43 -6.13
C PHE A 133 -9.61 1.79 -6.41
N LEU A 134 -8.34 1.96 -6.04
CA LEU A 134 -7.60 3.18 -6.32
C LEU A 134 -6.87 3.05 -7.65
N ALA A 135 -6.99 4.03 -8.55
CA ALA A 135 -6.22 4.03 -9.79
C ALA A 135 -4.72 4.02 -9.48
N GLY A 136 -3.98 3.17 -10.17
CA GLY A 136 -2.54 3.01 -9.99
C GLY A 136 -1.82 2.68 -11.28
N MET A 137 -0.50 2.68 -11.19
CA MET A 137 0.37 2.13 -12.24
C MET A 137 1.44 1.28 -11.58
N TYR A 138 2.02 0.36 -12.33
CA TYR A 138 3.11 -0.47 -11.86
C TYR A 138 4.30 -0.45 -12.82
N ASP A 139 5.45 -0.94 -12.37
CA ASP A 139 6.59 -1.22 -13.22
C ASP A 139 7.34 -2.45 -12.69
N CYS A 140 8.13 -3.08 -13.57
CA CYS A 140 8.83 -4.32 -13.29
C CYS A 140 10.32 -4.23 -13.65
N VAL A 141 11.18 -4.49 -12.66
CA VAL A 141 12.60 -4.74 -12.91
C VAL A 141 12.76 -6.21 -13.25
N LYS A 142 12.62 -6.53 -14.55
CA LYS A 142 12.55 -7.91 -15.07
C LYS A 142 13.68 -8.82 -14.60
N SER A 143 14.91 -8.31 -14.50
CA SER A 143 16.08 -9.09 -14.07
C SER A 143 16.02 -9.59 -12.62
N LYS A 144 15.07 -9.06 -11.83
CA LYS A 144 14.86 -9.43 -10.42
C LYS A 144 13.43 -9.90 -10.15
N GLU A 145 12.61 -10.03 -11.20
CA GLU A 145 11.16 -10.27 -11.09
C GLU A 145 10.46 -9.38 -10.06
N PHE A 146 10.93 -8.13 -9.94
CA PHE A 146 10.49 -7.22 -8.90
C PHE A 146 9.41 -6.30 -9.45
N PHE A 147 8.20 -6.42 -8.90
CA PHE A 147 7.05 -5.59 -9.26
C PHE A 147 6.80 -4.54 -8.17
N SER A 148 6.54 -3.31 -8.60
CA SER A 148 6.22 -2.21 -7.70
C SER A 148 5.20 -1.28 -8.31
N TYR A 149 4.40 -0.64 -7.47
CA TYR A 149 3.28 0.18 -7.91
C TYR A 149 3.24 1.56 -7.24
N THR A 150 2.44 2.44 -7.81
CA THR A 150 2.15 3.78 -7.31
C THR A 150 0.65 4.04 -7.37
N ILE A 151 0.15 4.86 -6.44
CA ILE A 151 -1.25 5.29 -6.42
C ILE A 151 -1.37 6.64 -7.11
N ILE A 152 -2.36 6.79 -7.98
CA ILE A 152 -2.62 8.06 -8.64
C ILE A 152 -3.45 8.95 -7.72
N THR A 153 -3.03 10.20 -7.60
CA THR A 153 -3.72 11.24 -6.84
C THR A 153 -4.08 12.43 -7.73
N GLY A 154 -5.19 13.08 -7.43
CA GLY A 154 -5.65 14.32 -8.08
C GLY A 154 -6.02 15.40 -7.05
N PRO A 155 -6.42 16.60 -7.51
CA PRO A 155 -6.95 17.65 -6.65
C PRO A 155 -8.19 17.17 -5.90
N ALA A 156 -8.30 17.45 -4.61
CA ALA A 156 -9.51 17.11 -3.87
C ALA A 156 -10.70 17.99 -4.31
N PRO A 157 -11.91 17.43 -4.46
CA PRO A 157 -13.12 18.20 -4.68
C PRO A 157 -13.42 19.11 -3.47
N PRO A 158 -14.22 20.18 -3.63
CA PRO A 158 -14.46 21.16 -2.58
C PRO A 158 -14.87 20.56 -1.22
N ASN A 159 -15.70 19.53 -1.22
CA ASN A 159 -16.18 18.86 0.00
C ASN A 159 -15.09 18.06 0.75
N MET A 160 -13.90 17.87 0.18
CA MET A 160 -12.77 17.17 0.82
C MET A 160 -11.56 18.06 1.09
N GLN A 161 -11.56 19.31 0.64
CA GLN A 161 -10.42 20.22 0.82
C GLN A 161 -10.13 20.56 2.29
N TRP A 162 -11.14 20.49 3.17
CA TRP A 162 -10.97 20.67 4.61
C TRP A 162 -10.08 19.59 5.25
N LEU A 163 -9.99 18.41 4.61
CA LEU A 163 -9.15 17.29 5.05
C LEU A 163 -7.77 17.36 4.40
N HIS A 164 -7.72 17.41 3.07
CA HIS A 164 -6.48 17.53 2.31
C HIS A 164 -6.73 18.05 0.88
N PHE A 165 -5.81 18.81 0.30
CA PHE A 165 -5.92 19.36 -1.07
C PHE A 165 -5.75 18.33 -2.21
N ARG A 166 -5.52 17.06 -1.86
CA ARG A 166 -5.32 15.92 -2.75
C ARG A 166 -6.02 14.71 -2.18
N MET A 167 -6.48 13.84 -3.06
CA MET A 167 -7.04 12.55 -2.71
C MET A 167 -6.59 11.49 -3.73
N PRO A 168 -6.63 10.19 -3.41
CA PRO A 168 -6.46 9.15 -4.41
C PRO A 168 -7.63 9.18 -5.41
N VAL A 169 -7.37 8.77 -6.64
CA VAL A 169 -8.41 8.57 -7.66
C VAL A 169 -9.08 7.23 -7.39
N VAL A 170 -10.37 7.22 -7.09
CA VAL A 170 -11.17 6.01 -6.91
C VAL A 170 -11.83 5.67 -8.25
N LEU A 171 -11.75 4.41 -8.68
CA LEU A 171 -12.40 3.90 -9.88
C LEU A 171 -13.42 2.83 -9.48
N GLU A 172 -14.64 2.96 -9.99
CA GLU A 172 -15.68 1.97 -9.76
C GLU A 172 -15.66 0.91 -10.87
N PRO A 173 -15.66 -0.39 -10.54
CA PRO A 173 -15.73 -1.46 -11.54
C PRO A 173 -16.93 -1.32 -12.46
N ASN A 174 -16.76 -1.76 -13.72
CA ASN A 174 -17.81 -1.75 -14.75
C ASN A 174 -18.32 -0.34 -15.12
N THR A 175 -17.51 0.70 -14.88
CA THR A 175 -17.75 2.06 -15.36
C THR A 175 -16.89 2.38 -16.56
N LYS A 176 -17.29 3.39 -17.34
CA LYS A 176 -16.50 3.87 -18.49
C LYS A 176 -15.05 4.23 -18.11
N GLN A 177 -14.85 4.85 -16.95
CA GLN A 177 -13.52 5.24 -16.47
C GLN A 177 -12.66 4.02 -16.13
N TRP A 178 -13.27 2.99 -15.54
CA TRP A 178 -12.61 1.72 -15.28
C TRP A 178 -12.14 1.06 -16.58
N ASP A 179 -13.04 0.95 -17.56
CA ASP A 179 -12.73 0.32 -18.85
C ASP A 179 -11.68 1.11 -19.63
N GLU A 180 -11.79 2.44 -19.69
CA GLU A 180 -10.79 3.30 -20.33
C GLU A 180 -9.42 3.17 -19.65
N TRP A 181 -9.40 3.14 -18.31
CA TRP A 181 -8.16 3.04 -17.55
C TRP A 181 -7.51 1.66 -17.68
N LEU A 182 -8.28 0.58 -17.75
CA LEU A 182 -7.74 -0.79 -17.83
C LEU A 182 -7.70 -1.36 -19.25
N ASN A 183 -8.10 -0.61 -20.29
CA ASN A 183 -8.00 -1.06 -21.68
C ASN A 183 -6.54 -1.16 -22.14
N PRO A 184 -5.97 -2.36 -22.38
CA PRO A 184 -4.55 -2.53 -22.74
C PRO A 184 -4.20 -1.93 -24.11
N SER A 185 -5.18 -1.73 -25.00
CA SER A 185 -4.98 -1.12 -26.32
C SER A 185 -4.72 0.38 -26.25
N LYS A 186 -5.02 1.04 -25.11
CA LYS A 186 -4.75 2.46 -24.91
C LYS A 186 -3.28 2.67 -24.51
N THR A 187 -2.44 3.03 -25.49
CA THR A 187 -0.98 3.15 -25.33
C THR A 187 -0.43 4.58 -25.40
N ASP A 188 -1.30 5.58 -25.53
CA ASP A 188 -0.94 7.00 -25.46
C ASP A 188 -2.08 7.79 -24.84
N TRP A 189 -1.74 8.83 -24.08
CA TRP A 189 -2.70 9.59 -23.28
C TRP A 189 -2.47 11.09 -23.43
N THR A 190 -3.48 11.78 -23.94
CA THR A 190 -3.54 13.25 -23.84
C THR A 190 -3.91 13.68 -22.42
N GLN A 191 -3.59 14.93 -22.07
CA GLN A 191 -3.95 15.46 -20.75
C GLN A 191 -5.48 15.51 -20.53
N LYS A 192 -6.26 15.71 -21.60
CA LYS A 192 -7.72 15.73 -21.54
C LYS A 192 -8.27 14.34 -21.24
N GLU A 193 -7.81 13.31 -21.94
CA GLU A 193 -8.24 11.93 -21.70
C GLU A 193 -7.91 11.48 -20.28
N LEU A 194 -6.72 11.83 -19.75
CA LEU A 194 -6.39 11.56 -18.35
C LEU A 194 -7.30 12.30 -17.37
N ALA A 195 -7.69 13.53 -17.67
CA ALA A 195 -8.60 14.29 -16.81
C ALA A 195 -10.01 13.66 -16.79
N ASP A 196 -10.47 13.15 -17.94
CA ASP A 196 -11.78 12.50 -18.11
C ASP A 196 -11.82 11.10 -17.47
N ALA A 197 -10.76 10.31 -17.60
CA ALA A 197 -10.66 8.96 -17.04
C ALA A 197 -10.33 8.94 -15.54
N LEU A 198 -9.50 9.87 -15.05
CA LEU A 198 -9.00 9.87 -13.67
C LEU A 198 -9.62 10.98 -12.83
N LYS A 199 -10.96 11.02 -12.76
CA LYS A 199 -11.68 12.02 -11.98
C LYS A 199 -11.49 11.81 -10.48
N THR A 200 -11.43 12.93 -9.76
CA THR A 200 -11.34 12.92 -8.29
C THR A 200 -12.65 13.44 -7.75
N GLU A 201 -13.48 12.51 -7.30
CA GLU A 201 -14.83 12.78 -6.79
C GLU A 201 -14.95 12.16 -5.39
N CYS A 202 -15.79 12.77 -4.56
CA CYS A 202 -16.13 12.25 -3.25
C CYS A 202 -17.65 12.38 -3.11
N ASP A 203 -18.35 11.30 -3.42
CA ASP A 203 -19.79 11.22 -3.25
C ASP A 203 -20.11 10.78 -1.82
N GLU A 204 -20.71 11.69 -1.06
CA GLU A 204 -21.06 11.46 0.36
C GLU A 204 -22.20 10.46 0.53
N ASN A 205 -22.87 10.05 -0.55
CA ASN A 205 -23.86 8.97 -0.50
C ASN A 205 -23.19 7.60 -0.46
N THR A 206 -22.00 7.46 -1.07
CA THR A 206 -21.27 6.19 -1.20
C THR A 206 -20.08 6.10 -0.25
N LEU A 207 -19.44 7.23 0.06
CA LEU A 207 -18.29 7.33 0.95
C LEU A 207 -18.67 7.92 2.31
N GLU A 208 -17.94 7.50 3.33
CA GLU A 208 -18.01 8.06 4.66
C GLU A 208 -16.63 8.13 5.30
N TRP A 209 -16.52 8.92 6.37
CA TRP A 209 -15.26 9.11 7.07
C TRP A 209 -15.46 9.49 8.53
N TRP A 210 -14.49 9.14 9.36
CA TRP A 210 -14.46 9.49 10.78
C TRP A 210 -13.03 9.62 11.29
N ARG A 211 -12.87 10.27 12.45
CA ARG A 211 -11.57 10.33 13.13
C ARG A 211 -11.21 8.97 13.70
N VAL A 212 -9.94 8.60 13.59
CA VAL A 212 -9.40 7.34 14.13
C VAL A 212 -8.26 7.59 15.10
N ASN A 213 -7.80 6.52 15.75
CA ASN A 213 -6.70 6.59 16.72
C ASN A 213 -5.40 7.08 16.05
N THR A 214 -4.65 7.95 16.72
CA THR A 214 -3.35 8.45 16.27
C THR A 214 -2.29 7.36 16.10
N ASP A 215 -2.49 6.20 16.73
CA ASP A 215 -1.64 5.01 16.62
C ASP A 215 -1.39 4.56 15.18
N VAL A 216 -2.29 4.87 14.25
CA VAL A 216 -2.13 4.56 12.82
C VAL A 216 -0.88 5.22 12.22
N GLY A 217 -0.39 6.32 12.81
CA GLY A 217 0.85 6.97 12.41
C GLY A 217 2.10 6.11 12.60
N LYS A 218 2.07 5.12 13.50
CA LYS A 218 3.16 4.18 13.72
C LYS A 218 2.96 2.94 12.86
N VAL A 219 3.83 2.78 11.85
CA VAL A 219 3.74 1.70 10.84
C VAL A 219 3.73 0.29 11.41
N THR A 220 4.30 0.08 12.60
CA THR A 220 4.32 -1.24 13.26
C THR A 220 2.96 -1.65 13.84
N ASN A 221 2.03 -0.70 14.00
CA ASN A 221 0.69 -0.99 14.51
C ASN A 221 -0.18 -1.46 13.34
N ASN A 222 -0.89 -2.58 13.49
CA ASN A 222 -1.68 -3.16 12.40
C ASN A 222 -2.99 -3.81 12.87
N GLY A 223 -3.55 -3.36 13.99
CA GLY A 223 -4.79 -3.91 14.53
C GLY A 223 -6.04 -3.30 13.90
N GLU A 224 -7.15 -4.04 13.94
CA GLU A 224 -8.46 -3.59 13.45
C GLU A 224 -8.95 -2.31 14.14
N TYR A 225 -8.60 -2.11 15.42
CA TYR A 225 -8.91 -0.90 16.17
C TYR A 225 -8.42 0.42 15.50
N LEU A 226 -7.51 0.34 14.52
CA LEU A 226 -7.01 1.51 13.78
C LEU A 226 -8.05 2.10 12.81
N ILE A 227 -9.05 1.31 12.39
CA ILE A 227 -10.14 1.80 11.54
C ILE A 227 -11.37 2.21 12.37
N GLU A 228 -11.39 1.96 13.67
CA GLU A 228 -12.52 2.28 14.53
C GLU A 228 -12.63 3.78 14.83
N PRO A 229 -13.85 4.34 14.92
CA PRO A 229 -14.06 5.71 15.36
C PRO A 229 -13.48 5.95 16.75
N VAL A 230 -12.79 7.08 16.94
CA VAL A 230 -12.42 7.50 18.29
C VAL A 230 -13.67 7.91 19.06
N ASN A 231 -13.95 7.20 20.15
CA ASN A 231 -14.94 7.64 21.13
C ASN A 231 -14.43 8.94 21.77
N ASN A 232 -15.10 10.06 21.48
CA ASN A 232 -14.73 11.39 21.98
C ASN A 232 -14.78 11.49 23.53
N GLU A 233 -15.33 10.49 24.23
CA GLU A 233 -15.51 10.50 25.68
C GLU A 233 -14.19 10.38 26.47
N VAL A 234 -13.18 9.69 25.94
CA VAL A 234 -11.93 9.43 26.69
C VAL A 234 -11.10 10.70 26.89
N HIS A 235 -11.22 11.69 26.00
CA HIS A 235 -10.50 12.95 26.13
C HIS A 235 -11.05 13.87 27.23
N GLN A 236 -12.30 13.67 27.67
CA GLN A 236 -12.83 14.38 28.83
C GLN A 236 -12.33 13.78 30.14
N PHE A 237 -12.14 12.46 30.20
CA PHE A 237 -11.65 11.77 31.41
C PHE A 237 -10.23 12.20 31.83
N PHE A 238 -9.32 12.39 30.87
CA PHE A 238 -7.95 12.82 31.18
C PHE A 238 -7.77 14.34 31.37
N LYS A 239 -8.80 15.14 31.06
CA LYS A 239 -8.80 16.59 31.37
C LYS A 239 -9.32 16.91 32.78
N GLY A 240 -9.96 15.94 33.45
CA GLY A 240 -10.64 16.15 34.74
C GLY A 240 -9.86 15.79 36.01
N LYS A 241 -8.61 15.29 35.93
CA LYS A 241 -7.82 14.95 37.14
C LYS A 241 -6.34 15.33 37.00
N ILE A 242 -6.07 16.62 37.10
CA ILE A 242 -4.79 17.10 37.66
C ILE A 242 -5.17 18.18 38.69
N GLU A 243 -5.75 17.75 39.82
CA GLU A 243 -5.63 18.51 41.05
C GLU A 243 -4.26 18.21 41.65
N THR A 244 -3.49 19.26 41.83
CA THR A 244 -2.13 19.28 42.35
C THR A 244 -2.09 18.81 43.80
N VAL A 245 -1.77 17.53 44.01
CA VAL A 245 -1.38 17.05 45.35
C VAL A 245 0.00 17.65 45.66
N ARG A 246 0.02 18.64 46.55
CA ARG A 246 1.24 19.20 47.16
C ARG A 246 2.02 18.09 47.87
N ALA A 247 3.33 18.07 47.64
CA ALA A 247 4.26 17.13 48.27
C ALA A 247 4.28 17.31 49.80
N PRO A 248 4.28 16.23 50.61
CA PRO A 248 4.49 16.33 52.03
C PRO A 248 5.97 16.53 52.34
N THR A 249 6.23 17.47 53.23
CA THR A 249 7.54 17.83 53.79
C THR A 249 8.12 16.70 54.63
N LYS A 250 9.46 16.56 54.56
CA LYS A 250 10.28 15.62 55.33
C LYS A 250 9.97 15.72 56.84
N LYS A 251 9.69 14.58 57.47
CA LYS A 251 9.89 14.38 58.91
C LYS A 251 10.86 13.24 59.17
N GLU A 252 11.59 13.43 60.26
CA GLU A 252 12.82 12.79 60.68
C GLU A 252 12.72 11.28 60.92
N ARG A 253 13.88 10.62 60.77
CA ARG A 253 14.10 9.23 61.13
C ARG A 253 14.54 9.14 62.59
N THR A 254 13.95 8.23 63.35
CA THR A 254 14.62 7.55 64.47
C THR A 254 14.34 6.05 64.41
N PRO A 255 15.28 5.19 64.89
CA PRO A 255 15.35 3.78 64.53
C PRO A 255 14.82 2.87 65.65
N PHE A 256 14.21 1.73 65.30
CA PHE A 256 14.21 0.56 66.19
C PHE A 256 13.99 -0.77 65.43
N THR A 257 14.53 -1.81 66.06
CA THR A 257 15.05 -3.11 65.61
C THR A 257 14.04 -4.25 65.53
N GLU A 258 14.37 -5.21 64.63
CA GLU A 258 14.15 -6.67 64.61
C GLU A 258 12.84 -7.32 65.13
N LYS A 259 12.24 -8.19 64.30
CA LYS A 259 12.26 -9.67 64.49
C LYS A 259 11.66 -10.47 63.34
N LYS A 260 12.23 -11.66 63.14
CA LYS A 260 11.94 -12.75 62.18
C LYS A 260 10.55 -13.39 62.39
N SER A 261 9.95 -13.93 61.32
CA SER A 261 9.63 -15.38 61.16
C SER A 261 8.77 -15.69 59.92
N MET A 262 9.12 -16.76 59.21
CA MET A 262 8.27 -17.51 58.25
C MET A 262 7.47 -18.60 59.00
N PRO A 263 6.42 -19.15 58.37
CA PRO A 263 6.45 -20.56 57.91
C PRO A 263 5.87 -20.73 56.49
N GLN A 264 6.51 -21.44 55.54
CA GLN A 264 6.36 -22.87 55.15
C GLN A 264 4.90 -23.41 55.13
N LYS A 265 4.29 -23.71 53.97
CA LYS A 265 4.33 -24.90 53.06
C LYS A 265 3.32 -26.02 53.41
N SER A 266 2.40 -26.30 52.49
CA SER A 266 1.90 -27.64 52.05
C SER A 266 0.80 -27.39 51.00
N SER A 267 0.85 -27.81 49.72
CA SER A 267 1.04 -29.11 49.05
C SER A 267 -0.11 -30.09 49.25
N LEU A 268 -0.89 -30.34 48.18
CA LEU A 268 -1.50 -31.63 47.85
C LEU A 268 -1.67 -31.72 46.31
N LYS A 269 -1.04 -32.75 45.74
CA LYS A 269 -1.31 -33.39 44.43
C LYS A 269 -2.54 -34.32 44.63
N HIS A 270 -3.25 -34.88 43.65
CA HIS A 270 -2.85 -35.66 42.47
C HIS A 270 -4.08 -35.86 41.54
N GLU A 271 -3.78 -36.16 40.27
CA GLU A 271 -4.41 -37.12 39.34
C GLU A 271 -5.92 -37.06 39.05
N ASP A 272 -6.32 -37.01 37.77
CA ASP A 272 -6.39 -38.25 36.98
C ASP A 272 -6.52 -38.02 35.47
N GLU A 273 -6.04 -39.04 34.77
CA GLU A 273 -5.90 -39.25 33.34
C GLU A 273 -7.25 -39.69 32.70
N GLN A 274 -7.56 -39.28 31.46
CA GLN A 274 -8.36 -40.13 30.57
C GLN A 274 -8.26 -39.71 29.09
N SER A 275 -8.21 -40.75 28.27
CA SER A 275 -7.73 -40.92 26.90
C SER A 275 -8.81 -40.82 25.80
N LEU A 276 -8.34 -40.69 24.55
CA LEU A 276 -8.78 -41.31 23.25
C LEU A 276 -8.90 -40.27 22.09
N PRO A 277 -8.82 -40.67 20.80
CA PRO A 277 -7.86 -41.56 20.14
C PRO A 277 -7.22 -40.93 18.86
N LYS A 278 -6.18 -41.60 18.34
CA LYS A 278 -5.55 -41.36 17.04
C LYS A 278 -6.43 -41.88 15.89
N VAL A 279 -6.52 -41.11 14.81
CA VAL A 279 -6.97 -41.60 13.49
C VAL A 279 -5.75 -41.66 12.56
N LYS A 280 -5.49 -42.86 12.02
CA LYS A 280 -4.69 -43.11 10.83
C LYS A 280 -5.67 -43.41 9.70
N GLU A 281 -5.49 -42.79 8.54
CA GLU A 281 -5.80 -43.42 7.25
C GLU A 281 -4.68 -43.14 6.26
N VAL A 282 -4.52 -44.08 5.34
CA VAL A 282 -3.36 -44.32 4.48
C VAL A 282 -3.89 -44.61 3.06
N PHE A 283 -3.07 -44.32 2.05
CA PHE A 283 -3.13 -44.74 0.63
C PHE A 283 -4.21 -44.02 -0.20
N GLU A 284 -4.01 -43.60 -1.46
CA GLU A 284 -3.19 -44.02 -2.61
C GLU A 284 -2.78 -42.74 -3.40
N GLY A 285 -1.70 -42.61 -4.17
CA GLY A 285 -0.96 -43.61 -4.92
C GLY A 285 -1.25 -43.53 -6.42
N GLU A 286 -1.08 -42.38 -7.10
CA GLU A 286 -0.98 -42.36 -8.57
C GLU A 286 0.27 -41.60 -9.05
N HIS A 287 1.23 -42.39 -9.52
CA HIS A 287 2.38 -41.98 -10.30
C HIS A 287 1.94 -41.64 -11.72
N VAL A 288 2.16 -40.41 -12.17
CA VAL A 288 2.13 -40.07 -13.59
C VAL A 288 3.56 -39.80 -14.05
N ASN A 289 4.05 -40.68 -14.92
CA ASN A 289 5.33 -40.58 -15.61
C ASN A 289 5.40 -39.31 -16.45
N TYR A 290 6.45 -38.51 -16.26
CA TYR A 290 6.85 -37.49 -17.23
C TYR A 290 8.20 -37.91 -17.80
N GLU A 291 8.21 -38.36 -19.06
CA GLU A 291 9.43 -38.57 -19.82
C GLU A 291 10.08 -37.23 -20.19
N PRO A 292 11.40 -37.06 -20.03
CA PRO A 292 12.10 -35.89 -20.52
C PRO A 292 12.41 -36.07 -22.02
N ARG A 293 11.77 -35.28 -22.89
CA ARG A 293 12.15 -35.20 -24.30
C ARG A 293 13.38 -34.31 -24.45
N GLY A 294 14.43 -34.89 -25.02
CA GLY A 294 15.81 -34.43 -24.95
C GLY A 294 16.21 -33.25 -25.83
N GLU A 295 17.41 -32.78 -25.50
CA GLU A 295 18.27 -31.84 -26.20
C GLU A 295 18.73 -32.34 -27.59
N LYS A 296 19.06 -31.37 -28.46
CA LYS A 296 20.06 -31.32 -29.56
C LYS A 296 19.59 -30.24 -30.55
N ARG A 297 20.36 -29.34 -31.16
CA ARG A 297 21.79 -28.98 -31.34
C ARG A 297 21.78 -27.51 -31.85
N GLU A 298 22.60 -26.60 -31.33
CA GLU A 298 23.91 -26.15 -31.87
C GLU A 298 24.00 -25.72 -33.35
N ASN A 299 24.50 -24.48 -33.52
CA ASN A 299 25.29 -23.89 -34.61
C ASN A 299 24.61 -23.75 -35.99
N GLU A 300 24.74 -22.66 -36.76
CA GLU A 300 25.90 -21.80 -37.02
C GLU A 300 25.42 -20.61 -37.89
N LEU A 301 25.97 -19.40 -37.73
CA LEU A 301 26.45 -18.56 -38.85
C LEU A 301 27.17 -17.31 -38.33
N LYS A 302 28.42 -17.21 -38.76
CA LYS A 302 29.39 -16.15 -38.47
C LYS A 302 29.29 -15.03 -39.51
N GLN A 303 29.64 -13.84 -39.01
CA GLN A 303 30.41 -12.77 -39.66
C GLN A 303 29.76 -12.02 -40.83
N GLU A 304 29.57 -10.71 -40.62
CA GLU A 304 30.38 -9.73 -41.33
C GLU A 304 30.56 -8.44 -40.52
N SER A 305 31.72 -7.84 -40.73
CA SER A 305 32.40 -6.80 -39.97
C SER A 305 31.97 -5.36 -40.32
N GLY A 306 32.04 -4.44 -39.35
CA GLY A 306 31.93 -3.01 -39.65
C GLY A 306 32.11 -2.11 -38.42
N SER A 307 33.35 -1.61 -38.26
CA SER A 307 33.81 -0.69 -37.22
C SER A 307 32.94 0.56 -37.02
N SER A 308 32.61 0.89 -35.77
CA SER A 308 32.82 2.25 -35.23
C SER A 308 32.66 2.27 -33.71
N ASN A 309 33.80 2.32 -33.03
CA ASN A 309 33.90 2.63 -31.60
C ASN A 309 33.50 4.11 -31.38
N LYS A 310 32.22 4.35 -31.06
CA LYS A 310 31.80 5.57 -30.36
C LYS A 310 31.25 5.16 -29.00
N SER A 311 32.14 5.15 -28.00
CA SER A 311 31.73 5.09 -26.60
C SER A 311 30.97 6.38 -26.25
N SER A 312 29.67 6.40 -26.52
CA SER A 312 28.81 7.42 -25.92
C SER A 312 28.68 7.05 -24.44
N LYS A 313 29.44 7.73 -23.58
CA LYS A 313 29.19 7.73 -22.14
C LYS A 313 27.81 8.36 -21.93
N SER A 314 26.77 7.53 -21.95
CA SER A 314 25.43 7.90 -21.51
C SER A 314 25.55 8.43 -20.08
N LYS A 315 25.46 9.76 -19.92
CA LYS A 315 25.43 10.39 -18.60
C LYS A 315 24.24 9.83 -17.84
N LYS A 316 24.53 9.10 -16.74
CA LYS A 316 23.57 8.62 -15.75
C LYS A 316 22.61 9.75 -15.40
N ARG A 317 21.33 9.62 -15.74
CA ARG A 317 20.28 10.54 -15.24
C ARG A 317 19.75 9.96 -13.94
N SER A 318 19.81 10.73 -12.87
CA SER A 318 19.25 10.32 -11.57
C SER A 318 17.72 10.30 -11.66
N ILE A 319 17.03 9.42 -10.91
CA ILE A 319 15.56 9.46 -10.77
C ILE A 319 15.11 10.89 -10.36
N LYS A 320 15.93 11.61 -9.58
CA LYS A 320 15.69 13.01 -9.19
C LYS A 320 15.59 13.98 -10.38
N ASP A 321 16.40 13.77 -11.42
CA ASP A 321 16.39 14.63 -12.62
C ASP A 321 15.15 14.37 -13.48
N MET A 322 14.53 13.20 -13.32
CA MET A 322 13.37 12.77 -14.10
C MET A 322 12.04 13.03 -13.39
N LEU A 323 12.04 13.26 -12.09
CA LEU A 323 10.89 13.76 -11.33
C LEU A 323 10.60 15.26 -11.55
N ARG A 324 11.55 16.03 -12.10
CA ARG A 324 11.33 17.45 -12.41
C ARG A 324 10.52 17.58 -13.69
N SER A 325 9.31 18.13 -13.59
CA SER A 325 8.57 18.58 -14.78
C SER A 325 9.35 19.70 -15.45
N ARG A 326 9.32 19.76 -16.79
CA ARG A 326 9.84 20.91 -17.54
C ARG A 326 8.89 22.09 -17.34
N SER A 327 8.97 22.79 -16.22
CA SER A 327 8.42 24.15 -16.13
C SER A 327 9.35 25.06 -16.92
N SER A 328 8.87 25.56 -18.05
CA SER A 328 9.50 26.59 -18.86
C SER A 328 9.82 27.82 -18.00
N GLY A 329 11.10 27.99 -17.66
CA GLY A 329 11.60 29.21 -17.06
C GLY A 329 11.56 30.35 -18.08
N LYS A 330 10.58 31.24 -17.96
CA LYS A 330 10.74 32.65 -18.31
C LYS A 330 10.30 33.48 -17.11
N ARG A 331 11.25 33.73 -16.21
CA ARG A 331 11.14 34.79 -15.22
C ARG A 331 11.53 36.08 -15.95
N GLN A 332 10.56 36.81 -16.50
CA GLN A 332 10.80 38.19 -16.91
C GLN A 332 11.08 38.98 -15.63
N LYS A 333 12.29 39.54 -15.55
CA LYS A 333 12.56 40.72 -14.72
C LYS A 333 11.68 41.84 -15.27
N LEU A 334 10.83 42.41 -14.43
CA LEU A 334 10.37 43.78 -14.60
C LEU A 334 11.07 44.60 -13.51
N GLU A 335 11.97 45.46 -13.97
CA GLU A 335 12.47 46.61 -13.23
C GLU A 335 11.46 47.75 -13.40
N LYS A 336 11.31 48.53 -12.32
CA LYS A 336 10.55 49.78 -12.11
C LYS A 336 9.07 49.64 -11.78
#